data_AF-A0A0F9JWL6-F1
#
_entry.id   AF-A0A0F9JWL6-F1
#
_cell.length_a   1.000
_cell.length_b   1.000
_cell.length_c   1.000
_cell.angle_alpha   90.00
_cell.angle_beta   90.00
_cell.angle_gamma   90.00
#
_symmetry.space_group_name_H-M   'P 1'
#
loop_
_entity.id
_entity.type
_entity.pdbx_description
1 polymer ?
#
loop_
_entity_poly.entity_id
_entity_poly.type
_entity_poly.pdbx_seq_one_letter_code
_entity_poly.pdbx_strand_id
1 'polypeptide(L)'
;MRNLAGVEDCDDYIREELEKAGIGIYNLGEPGRSEVPYTLYGGLGGEPLDEEGQGFMDRHGVAVDSIKSFVSFTFTRAWYYWMVSGYVPLDIAVEMYENPNGKKDIRVAGHCACPHPADWKVKHKVCGMDVVGSYHIDTQEGLNYFVETLKRHKLV
;
A
#
# COMPACT_ATOMS: atom_id res chain seq x y z
N MET A 1 -12.72 3.84 5.98
CA MET A 1 -11.58 3.80 6.92
C MET A 1 -11.71 4.93 7.92
N ARG A 2 -11.20 4.77 9.14
CA ARG A 2 -11.32 5.79 10.19
C ARG A 2 -10.09 6.69 10.25
N ASN A 3 -10.22 7.91 10.78
CA ASN A 3 -9.04 8.73 11.06
C ASN A 3 -8.28 8.15 12.27
N LEU A 4 -6.99 7.86 12.09
CA LEU A 4 -6.12 7.23 13.07
C LEU A 4 -5.05 8.19 13.65
N ALA A 5 -5.10 9.49 13.35
CA ALA A 5 -4.16 10.43 13.94
C ALA A 5 -4.34 10.53 15.46
N GLY A 6 -3.23 10.37 16.20
CA GLY A 6 -3.19 10.39 17.66
C GLY A 6 -3.90 9.21 18.34
N VAL A 7 -4.29 8.18 17.59
CA VAL A 7 -4.98 7.01 18.12
C VAL A 7 -3.95 5.97 18.58
N GLU A 8 -3.92 5.67 19.88
CA GLU A 8 -2.94 4.73 20.47
C GLU A 8 -3.15 3.28 20.02
N ASP A 9 -4.41 2.85 19.84
CA ASP A 9 -4.78 1.50 19.40
C ASP A 9 -4.88 1.37 17.86
N CYS A 10 -4.17 2.23 17.11
CA CYS A 10 -4.32 2.31 15.65
C CYS A 10 -3.92 1.01 14.92
N ASP A 11 -3.00 0.23 15.48
CA ASP A 11 -2.51 -1.01 14.86
C ASP A 11 -3.59 -2.10 14.73
N ASP A 12 -4.58 -2.14 15.61
CA ASP A 12 -5.66 -3.13 15.51
C ASP A 12 -6.54 -2.89 14.27
N TYR A 13 -6.84 -1.62 13.98
CA TYR A 13 -7.57 -1.23 12.77
C TYR A 13 -6.72 -1.43 11.52
N ILE A 14 -5.44 -1.10 11.60
CA ILE A 14 -4.50 -1.32 10.48
C ILE A 14 -4.42 -2.80 10.14
N ARG A 15 -4.28 -3.67 11.14
CA ARG A 15 -4.25 -5.12 10.95
C ARG A 15 -5.52 -5.61 10.27
N GLU A 16 -6.68 -5.22 10.78
CA GLU A 16 -7.98 -5.59 10.20
C GLU A 16 -8.11 -5.12 8.73
N GLU A 17 -7.72 -3.88 8.42
CA GLU A 17 -7.79 -3.31 7.06
C GLU A 17 -6.86 -4.08 6.08
N LEU A 18 -5.64 -4.43 6.52
CA LEU A 18 -4.65 -5.19 5.73
C LEU A 18 -5.06 -6.65 5.52
N GLU A 19 -5.55 -7.32 6.57
CA GLU A 19 -6.03 -8.71 6.51
C GLU A 19 -7.20 -8.85 5.55
N LYS A 20 -8.17 -7.92 5.60
CA LYS A 20 -9.32 -7.89 4.68
C LYS A 20 -8.91 -7.76 3.22
N ALA A 21 -7.83 -7.04 2.94
CA ALA A 21 -7.28 -6.90 1.59
C ALA A 21 -6.36 -8.06 1.19
N GLY A 22 -5.99 -8.94 2.14
CA GLY A 22 -5.02 -10.01 1.92
C GLY A 22 -3.63 -9.46 1.61
N ILE A 23 -3.19 -8.46 2.38
CA ILE A 23 -1.85 -7.85 2.34
C ILE A 23 -1.03 -8.41 3.50
N GLY A 24 0.25 -8.72 3.26
CA GLY A 24 1.17 -9.17 4.31
C GLY A 24 1.47 -8.06 5.31
N ILE A 25 1.65 -8.42 6.58
CA ILE A 25 1.81 -7.48 7.70
C ILE A 25 3.21 -7.62 8.28
N TYR A 26 3.89 -6.49 8.46
CA TYR A 26 5.25 -6.40 8.96
C TYR A 26 5.30 -5.47 10.18
N ASN A 27 5.97 -5.91 11.23
CA ASN A 27 6.15 -5.13 12.45
C ASN A 27 7.45 -4.31 12.36
N LEU A 28 7.38 -3.00 12.63
CA LEU A 28 8.53 -2.10 12.62
C LEU A 28 9.29 -2.08 13.95
N GLY A 29 8.75 -2.66 15.01
CA GLY A 29 9.32 -2.73 16.35
C GLY A 29 9.08 -1.48 17.19
N GLU A 30 9.14 -0.29 16.59
CA GLU A 30 8.84 0.98 17.24
C GLU A 30 7.97 1.87 16.35
N PRO A 31 7.06 2.69 16.94
CA PRO A 31 6.22 3.58 16.16
C PRO A 31 7.04 4.70 15.50
N GLY A 32 6.73 4.97 14.24
CA GLY A 32 7.34 6.07 13.50
C GLY A 32 6.96 7.44 14.05
N ARG A 33 7.70 8.49 13.65
CA ARG A 33 7.39 9.90 13.98
C ARG A 33 6.25 10.49 13.12
N SER A 34 5.21 9.71 12.84
CA SER A 34 4.03 10.14 12.09
C SER A 34 2.89 10.54 13.01
N GLU A 35 1.91 11.29 12.49
CA GLU A 35 0.70 11.64 13.24
C GLU A 35 -0.14 10.40 13.59
N VAL A 36 0.01 9.32 12.83
CA VAL A 36 -0.51 7.99 13.18
C VAL A 36 0.65 7.21 13.80
N PRO A 37 0.60 6.85 15.10
CA PRO A 37 1.72 6.19 15.79
C PRO A 37 1.72 4.67 15.54
N TYR A 38 1.62 4.24 14.28
CA TYR A 38 1.54 2.82 13.93
C TYR A 38 2.90 2.12 14.05
N THR A 39 2.87 0.83 14.39
CA THR A 39 4.03 -0.08 14.31
C THR A 39 3.88 -1.08 13.17
N LEU A 40 2.71 -1.15 12.53
CA LEU A 40 2.44 -2.09 11.44
C LEU A 40 2.60 -1.47 10.05
N TYR A 41 3.14 -2.27 9.15
CA TYR A 41 3.45 -1.89 7.78
C TYR A 41 2.91 -2.97 6.82
N GLY A 42 2.27 -2.58 5.72
CA GLY A 42 1.76 -3.54 4.74
C GLY A 42 2.76 -3.80 3.62
N GLY A 43 2.85 -5.05 3.16
CA GLY A 43 3.68 -5.43 2.01
C GLY A 43 3.04 -6.50 1.14
N LEU A 44 3.23 -6.42 -0.18
CA LEU A 44 2.59 -7.29 -1.17
C LEU A 44 3.52 -7.57 -2.38
N GLY A 45 3.42 -8.77 -2.96
CA GLY A 45 4.23 -9.19 -4.11
C GLY A 45 5.67 -9.55 -3.74
N GLY A 46 5.85 -10.15 -2.57
CA GLY A 46 7.08 -10.77 -2.09
C GLY A 46 6.80 -12.18 -1.60
N GLU A 47 7.84 -13.00 -1.44
CA GLU A 47 7.68 -14.34 -0.87
C GLU A 47 7.20 -14.26 0.59
N PRO A 48 6.24 -15.10 1.00
CA PRO A 48 5.83 -15.17 2.40
C PRO A 48 7.01 -15.52 3.31
N LEU A 49 7.07 -14.90 4.48
CA LEU A 49 7.97 -15.34 5.54
C LEU A 49 7.49 -16.70 6.06
N ASP A 50 8.44 -17.58 6.35
CA ASP A 50 8.14 -18.78 7.14
C ASP A 50 7.85 -18.39 8.61
N GLU A 51 7.37 -19.35 9.40
CA GLU A 51 7.00 -19.11 10.80
C GLU A 51 8.17 -18.59 11.63
N GLU A 52 9.40 -19.03 11.34
CA GLU A 52 10.61 -18.58 12.03
C GLU A 52 10.93 -17.13 11.70
N GLY A 53 10.88 -16.77 10.41
CA GLY A 53 11.08 -15.41 9.92
C GLY A 53 10.03 -14.44 10.46
N GLN A 54 8.76 -14.83 10.43
CA GLN A 54 7.68 -14.04 11.02
C GLN A 54 7.89 -13.85 12.53
N GLY A 55 8.21 -14.93 13.25
CA GLY A 55 8.45 -14.86 14.69
C GLY A 55 9.68 -14.01 15.06
N PHE A 56 10.73 -13.98 14.22
CA PHE A 56 11.87 -13.08 14.41
C PHE A 56 11.44 -11.61 14.25
N MET A 57 10.69 -11.30 13.19
CA MET A 57 10.22 -9.93 12.95
C MET A 57 9.26 -9.43 14.02
N ASP A 58 8.34 -10.28 14.50
CA ASP A 58 7.40 -9.89 15.56
C ASP A 58 8.12 -9.51 16.87
N ARG A 59 9.27 -10.12 17.15
CA ARG A 59 10.06 -9.85 18.36
C ARG A 59 10.99 -8.65 18.24
N HIS A 60 11.53 -8.40 17.04
CA HIS A 60 12.63 -7.46 16.86
C HIS A 60 12.29 -6.26 15.97
N GLY A 61 11.15 -6.29 15.28
CA GLY A 61 10.84 -5.35 14.22
C GLY A 61 11.71 -5.52 12.98
N VAL A 62 11.34 -4.84 11.91
CA VAL A 62 12.12 -4.77 10.67
C VAL A 62 12.11 -3.35 10.11
N ALA A 63 13.26 -2.90 9.60
CA ALA A 63 13.36 -1.60 8.95
C ALA A 63 12.58 -1.58 7.62
N VAL A 64 11.90 -0.47 7.34
CA VAL A 64 11.10 -0.29 6.11
C VAL A 64 11.91 -0.52 4.83
N ASP A 65 13.18 -0.10 4.79
CA ASP A 65 14.02 -0.28 3.60
C ASP A 65 14.36 -1.76 3.36
N SER A 66 14.46 -2.56 4.43
CA SER A 66 14.53 -4.01 4.31
C SER A 66 13.24 -4.57 3.72
N ILE A 67 12.07 -4.10 4.16
CA ILE A 67 10.76 -4.50 3.59
C ILE A 67 10.72 -4.28 2.08
N LYS A 68 11.04 -3.06 1.64
CA LYS A 68 11.05 -2.68 0.22
C LYS A 68 11.98 -3.52 -0.66
N SER A 69 12.97 -4.20 -0.07
CA SER A 69 13.89 -5.06 -0.83
C SER A 69 13.28 -6.41 -1.23
N PHE A 70 12.20 -6.84 -0.56
CA PHE A 70 11.60 -8.16 -0.79
C PHE A 70 10.11 -8.11 -1.21
N VAL A 71 9.43 -6.97 -1.09
CA VAL A 71 8.06 -6.77 -1.60
C VAL A 71 8.03 -5.81 -2.78
N SER A 72 7.06 -6.01 -3.68
CA SER A 72 6.82 -5.13 -4.83
C SER A 72 6.02 -3.87 -4.48
N PHE A 73 5.12 -3.98 -3.49
CA PHE A 73 4.27 -2.89 -3.03
C PHE A 73 4.32 -2.76 -1.51
N THR A 74 4.35 -1.53 -1.04
CA THR A 74 4.33 -1.18 0.37
C THR A 74 3.15 -0.27 0.71
N PHE A 75 2.55 -0.47 1.87
CA PHE A 75 1.37 0.24 2.33
C PHE A 75 1.65 0.86 3.70
N THR A 76 1.45 2.17 3.81
CA THR A 76 1.57 2.92 5.07
C THR A 76 0.31 3.67 5.39
N ARG A 77 0.00 3.76 6.68
CA ARG A 77 -1.19 4.46 7.13
C ARG A 77 -0.96 5.97 7.24
N ALA A 78 -1.93 6.76 6.81
CA ALA A 78 -1.97 8.21 7.01
C ALA A 78 -3.40 8.68 7.31
N TRP A 79 -3.64 9.29 8.47
CA TRP A 79 -4.96 9.74 8.93
C TRP A 79 -6.09 8.74 8.63
N TYR A 80 -6.85 8.93 7.55
CA TYR A 80 -7.98 8.10 7.13
C TYR A 80 -7.76 7.33 5.82
N TYR A 81 -6.59 7.44 5.17
CA TYR A 81 -6.27 6.75 3.93
C TYR A 81 -4.98 5.91 4.03
N TRP A 82 -4.75 5.07 3.03
CA TRP A 82 -3.49 4.35 2.81
C TRP A 82 -2.64 5.09 1.80
N MET A 83 -1.33 5.20 2.07
CA MET A 83 -0.34 5.56 1.08
C MET A 83 0.29 4.29 0.55
N VAL A 84 0.33 4.13 -0.77
CA VAL A 84 0.92 2.99 -1.45
C VAL A 84 2.12 3.44 -2.23
N SER A 85 3.20 2.68 -2.17
CA SER A 85 4.36 2.82 -3.04
C SER A 85 4.62 1.50 -3.76
N GLY A 86 4.80 1.57 -5.08
CA GLY A 86 5.00 0.42 -5.95
C GLY A 86 4.62 0.79 -7.39
N TYR A 87 5.22 0.13 -8.37
CA TYR A 87 5.03 0.48 -9.77
C TYR A 87 3.86 -0.28 -10.38
N VAL A 88 2.85 0.46 -10.83
CA VAL A 88 1.74 -0.07 -11.63
C VAL A 88 1.92 0.38 -13.08
N PRO A 89 1.90 -0.52 -14.08
CA PRO A 89 1.84 -0.17 -15.49
C PRO A 89 0.69 0.80 -15.82
N LEU A 90 0.94 1.75 -16.73
CA LEU A 90 -0.01 2.81 -17.04
C LEU A 90 -1.37 2.29 -17.52
N ASP A 91 -1.39 1.27 -18.36
CA ASP A 91 -2.62 0.64 -18.86
C ASP A 91 -3.49 0.10 -17.72
N ILE A 92 -2.88 -0.59 -16.76
CA ILE A 92 -3.56 -1.10 -15.56
C ILE A 92 -3.99 0.05 -14.64
N ALA A 93 -3.18 1.10 -14.50
CA ALA A 93 -3.55 2.28 -13.72
C ALA A 93 -4.77 3.00 -14.32
N VAL A 94 -4.85 3.07 -15.65
CA VAL A 94 -6.01 3.62 -16.37
C VAL A 94 -7.24 2.73 -16.17
N GLU A 95 -7.12 1.41 -16.28
CA GLU A 95 -8.22 0.47 -15.97
C GLU A 95 -8.77 0.69 -14.55
N MET A 96 -7.89 0.84 -13.56
CA MET A 96 -8.31 1.14 -12.18
C MET A 96 -9.05 2.48 -12.09
N TYR A 97 -8.56 3.51 -12.77
CA TYR A 97 -9.18 4.84 -12.78
C TYR A 97 -10.53 4.88 -13.50
N GLU A 98 -10.75 4.04 -14.51
CA GLU A 98 -12.02 3.97 -15.24
C GLU A 98 -13.13 3.27 -14.43
N ASN A 99 -12.76 2.43 -13.46
CA ASN A 99 -13.72 1.83 -12.55
C ASN A 99 -14.35 2.89 -11.61
N PRO A 100 -15.68 2.94 -11.42
CA PRO A 100 -16.32 3.92 -10.55
C PRO A 100 -15.79 3.96 -9.11
N ASN A 101 -15.37 2.82 -8.56
CA ASN A 101 -14.77 2.73 -7.22
C ASN A 101 -13.34 3.25 -7.26
N GLY A 102 -12.54 2.81 -8.23
CA GLY A 102 -11.15 3.25 -8.36
C GLY A 102 -11.03 4.74 -8.65
N LYS A 103 -11.89 5.32 -9.48
CA LYS A 103 -11.91 6.77 -9.77
C LYS A 103 -12.12 7.65 -8.54
N LYS A 104 -12.90 7.16 -7.57
CA LYS A 104 -13.25 7.92 -6.37
C LYS A 104 -12.25 7.68 -5.25
N ASP A 105 -11.79 6.44 -5.13
CA ASP A 105 -11.12 5.99 -3.91
C ASP A 105 -9.62 5.73 -4.10
N ILE A 106 -9.11 5.63 -5.33
CA ILE A 106 -7.70 5.32 -5.65
C ILE A 106 -7.08 6.52 -6.40
N ARG A 107 -6.40 7.38 -5.64
CA ARG A 107 -5.86 8.66 -6.15
C ARG A 107 -4.38 8.55 -6.47
N VAL A 108 -3.98 8.89 -7.69
CA VAL A 108 -2.56 8.93 -8.08
C VAL A 108 -1.81 9.98 -7.26
N ALA A 109 -0.68 9.56 -6.66
CA ALA A 109 0.21 10.36 -5.81
C ALA A 109 -0.48 11.24 -4.75
N GLY A 110 -1.66 10.84 -4.28
CA GLY A 110 -2.41 11.60 -3.29
C GLY A 110 -3.02 12.89 -3.77
N HIS A 111 -3.05 13.13 -5.08
CA HIS A 111 -3.59 14.36 -5.63
C HIS A 111 -5.11 14.42 -5.41
N CYS A 112 -5.60 15.42 -4.66
CA CYS A 112 -7.02 15.53 -4.28
C CYS A 112 -7.97 15.68 -5.48
N ALA A 113 -7.49 16.25 -6.60
CA ALA A 113 -8.29 16.32 -7.82
C ALA A 113 -8.42 14.98 -8.57
N CYS A 114 -7.73 13.92 -8.11
CA CYS A 114 -7.68 12.60 -8.73
C CYS A 114 -7.50 12.68 -10.26
N PRO A 115 -6.38 13.25 -10.74
CA PRO A 115 -6.15 13.43 -12.17
C PRO A 115 -6.03 12.07 -12.87
N HIS A 116 -6.20 12.09 -14.19
CA HIS A 116 -6.05 10.89 -14.99
C HIS A 116 -4.62 10.34 -14.87
N PRO A 117 -4.40 9.01 -14.72
CA PRO A 117 -3.08 8.42 -14.51
C PRO A 117 -2.04 8.78 -15.57
N ALA A 118 -2.48 8.99 -16.82
CA ALA A 118 -1.61 9.40 -17.93
C ALA A 118 -0.95 10.78 -17.72
N ASP A 119 -1.52 11.64 -16.89
CA ASP A 119 -0.96 12.95 -16.54
C ASP A 119 0.08 12.85 -15.42
N TRP A 120 0.15 11.71 -14.74
CA TRP A 120 1.03 11.48 -13.59
C TRP A 120 2.02 10.32 -13.78
N LYS A 121 2.13 9.81 -15.01
CA LYS A 121 3.03 8.71 -15.36
C LYS A 121 4.49 9.13 -15.29
N VAL A 122 5.32 8.19 -14.88
CA VAL A 122 6.79 8.28 -14.92
C VAL A 122 7.35 7.12 -15.72
N LYS A 123 8.60 7.24 -16.19
CA LYS A 123 9.30 6.13 -16.84
C LYS A 123 9.93 5.21 -15.80
N HIS A 124 9.63 3.92 -15.88
CA HIS A 124 10.30 2.91 -15.06
C HIS A 124 11.78 2.86 -15.44
N LYS A 125 12.67 2.96 -14.44
CA LYS A 125 14.11 3.17 -14.67
C LYS A 125 14.81 2.04 -15.42
N VAL A 126 14.29 0.81 -15.32
CA VAL A 126 14.89 -0.39 -15.92
C VAL A 126 14.33 -0.66 -17.32
N CYS A 127 13.03 -0.93 -17.44
CA CYS A 127 12.39 -1.30 -18.69
C CYS A 127 11.87 -0.12 -19.55
N GLY A 128 11.87 1.12 -19.02
CA GLY A 128 11.38 2.29 -19.75
C GLY A 128 9.86 2.39 -19.94
N MET A 129 9.09 1.47 -19.34
CA MET A 129 7.62 1.49 -19.39
C MET A 129 7.05 2.70 -18.65
N ASP A 130 5.90 3.19 -19.11
CA ASP A 130 5.13 4.18 -18.35
C ASP A 130 4.43 3.50 -17.17
N VAL A 131 4.66 4.05 -15.98
CA VAL A 131 4.15 3.52 -14.70
C VAL A 131 3.68 4.65 -13.81
N VAL A 132 2.85 4.32 -12.82
CA VAL A 132 2.53 5.19 -11.68
C VAL A 132 3.11 4.54 -10.43
N GLY A 133 3.87 5.31 -9.64
CA GLY A 133 4.66 4.79 -8.53
C GLY A 133 4.07 4.98 -7.13
N SER A 134 2.99 5.76 -7.01
CA SER A 134 2.36 6.04 -5.72
C SER A 134 0.87 6.32 -5.82
N TYR A 135 0.15 5.92 -4.78
CA TYR A 135 -1.30 6.06 -4.67
C TYR A 135 -1.71 6.42 -3.25
N HIS A 136 -2.80 7.16 -3.11
CA HIS A 136 -3.54 7.28 -1.86
C HIS A 136 -4.89 6.59 -2.02
N ILE A 137 -5.27 5.78 -1.04
CA ILE A 137 -6.50 4.98 -1.08
C ILE A 137 -7.39 5.32 0.11
N ASP A 138 -8.58 5.85 -0.16
CA ASP A 138 -9.41 6.49 0.87
C ASP A 138 -10.44 5.55 1.52
N THR A 139 -10.70 4.38 0.92
CA THR A 139 -11.74 3.43 1.37
C THR A 139 -11.22 1.98 1.42
N GLN A 140 -11.92 1.12 2.17
CA GLN A 140 -11.59 -0.32 2.21
C GLN A 140 -11.92 -0.99 0.89
N GLU A 141 -13.01 -0.58 0.25
CA GLU A 141 -13.42 -1.04 -1.07
C GLU A 141 -12.37 -0.70 -2.12
N GLY A 142 -11.82 0.52 -2.07
CA GLY A 142 -10.71 0.94 -2.92
C GLY A 142 -9.44 0.13 -2.66
N LEU A 143 -9.11 -0.16 -1.40
CA LEU A 143 -7.92 -0.95 -1.04
C LEU A 143 -8.05 -2.39 -1.56
N ASN A 144 -9.20 -3.01 -1.33
CA ASN A 144 -9.51 -4.35 -1.82
C ASN A 144 -9.43 -4.37 -3.36
N TYR A 145 -10.10 -3.42 -4.02
CA TYR A 145 -10.11 -3.35 -5.49
C TYR A 145 -8.71 -3.14 -6.07
N PHE A 146 -7.87 -2.32 -5.42
CA PHE A 146 -6.49 -2.12 -5.81
C PHE A 146 -5.71 -3.45 -5.76
N VAL A 147 -5.75 -4.15 -4.63
CA VAL A 147 -5.05 -5.44 -4.46
C VAL A 147 -5.57 -6.52 -5.41
N GLU A 148 -6.89 -6.63 -5.58
CA GLU A 148 -7.50 -7.55 -6.54
C GLU A 148 -7.04 -7.26 -7.97
N THR A 149 -6.90 -5.99 -8.33
CA THR A 149 -6.42 -5.58 -9.65
C THR A 149 -4.96 -5.96 -9.85
N LEU A 150 -4.09 -5.76 -8.84
CA LEU A 150 -2.70 -6.22 -8.89
C LEU A 150 -2.60 -7.74 -9.09
N LYS A 151 -3.38 -8.51 -8.31
CA LYS A 151 -3.41 -9.98 -8.38
C LYS A 151 -3.94 -10.47 -9.74
N ARG A 152 -5.03 -9.86 -10.24
CA ARG A 152 -5.64 -10.20 -11.54
C ARG A 152 -4.65 -10.05 -12.70
N HIS A 153 -3.81 -9.02 -12.66
CA HIS A 153 -2.78 -8.74 -13.66
C HIS A 153 -1.43 -9.39 -13.37
N LYS A 154 -1.33 -10.23 -12.33
CA LYS A 154 -0.10 -10.95 -11.94
C LYS A 154 1.08 -10.01 -11.68
N LEU A 155 0.80 -8.85 -11.08
CA LEU A 155 1.83 -7.94 -10.59
C LEU A 155 2.36 -8.36 -9.21
N VAL A 156 1.63 -9.25 -8.53
CA VAL A 156 1.89 -9.79 -7.19
C VAL A 156 1.34 -11.21 -7.08
#